data_AF-A0A8K1D0V7-F1
#
_entry.id   AF-A0A8K1D0V7-F1
#
_cell.length_a   1.000
_cell.length_b   1.000
_cell.length_c   1.000
_cell.angle_alpha   90.00
_cell.angle_beta   90.00
_cell.angle_gamma   90.00
#
_symmetry.space_group_name_H-M   'P 1'
#
loop_
_entity.id
_entity.type
_entity.pdbx_description
1 polymer ?
#
loop_
_entity_poly.entity_id
_entity_poly.type
_entity_poly.pdbx_seq_one_letter_code
_entity_poly.pdbx_strand_id
1 'polypeptide(L)'
;MESFLDEAVQWTENLSISKIPHKSLENAKLMIIDTISATLVSSRSEWSKKLGISKIESVLELFPILSVMYDYDSTLLYYGHLGHGITAASLFSIPYLNVSGEDLMKSAIASSEISARVASSLSISKTRGQSMTSIHSLSTSIVLSELYNTNLKNSIGLSLGYMIKPTLHGFVSLSKLYSASLGVEMGYKAFRVLHFGIFMIQR
;
A
#
# COMPACT_ATOMS: atom_id res chain seq x y z
N MET A 1 -8.22 20.60 -18.71
CA MET A 1 -7.71 19.22 -18.62
C MET A 1 -7.61 18.93 -17.14
N GLU A 2 -8.42 18.03 -16.61
CA GLU A 2 -8.33 17.64 -15.19
C GLU A 2 -7.00 16.90 -14.94
N SER A 3 -6.40 17.09 -13.77
CA SER A 3 -5.18 16.35 -13.44
C SER A 3 -5.50 14.90 -13.07
N PHE A 4 -4.53 14.00 -13.22
CA PHE A 4 -4.67 12.61 -12.75
C PHE A 4 -5.13 12.52 -11.29
N LEU A 5 -4.67 13.44 -10.44
CA LEU A 5 -5.04 13.47 -9.03
C LEU A 5 -6.51 13.87 -8.83
N ASP A 6 -7.04 14.77 -9.66
CA ASP A 6 -8.46 15.16 -9.62
C ASP A 6 -9.32 13.97 -10.06
N GLU A 7 -8.95 13.30 -11.15
CA GLU A 7 -9.65 12.10 -11.63
C GLU A 7 -9.65 10.98 -10.59
N ALA A 8 -8.51 10.73 -9.94
CA ALA A 8 -8.38 9.69 -8.92
C ALA A 8 -9.29 9.95 -7.71
N VAL A 9 -9.35 11.20 -7.24
CA VAL A 9 -10.22 11.59 -6.11
C VAL A 9 -11.68 11.47 -6.50
N GLN A 10 -12.07 12.06 -7.64
CA GLN A 10 -13.44 12.01 -8.12
C GLN A 10 -13.91 10.56 -8.34
N TRP A 11 -13.05 9.70 -8.87
CA TRP A 11 -13.40 8.29 -9.07
C TRP A 11 -13.63 7.57 -7.74
N THR A 12 -12.79 7.80 -6.73
CA THR A 12 -12.93 7.22 -5.39
C THR A 12 -14.20 7.71 -4.69
N GLU A 13 -14.50 9.01 -4.75
CA GLU A 13 -15.73 9.59 -4.17
C GLU A 13 -17.01 8.99 -4.79
N ASN A 14 -16.95 8.60 -6.07
CA ASN A 14 -18.07 7.98 -6.78
C ASN A 14 -18.11 6.45 -6.65
N LEU A 15 -17.16 5.84 -5.94
CA LEU A 15 -17.07 4.40 -5.77
C LEU A 15 -18.21 3.88 -4.88
N SER A 16 -18.98 2.95 -5.42
CA SER A 16 -19.99 2.21 -4.65
C SER A 16 -19.78 0.72 -4.84
N ILE A 17 -19.78 -0.04 -3.74
CA ILE A 17 -19.58 -1.50 -3.76
C ILE A 17 -20.63 -2.20 -4.64
N SER A 18 -21.87 -1.67 -4.67
CA SER A 18 -22.93 -2.21 -5.52
C SER A 18 -22.66 -2.04 -7.03
N LYS A 19 -21.78 -1.11 -7.41
CA LYS A 19 -21.38 -0.85 -8.80
C LYS A 19 -20.07 -1.56 -9.18
N ILE A 20 -19.36 -2.13 -8.22
CA ILE A 20 -18.09 -2.82 -8.48
C ILE A 20 -18.40 -4.23 -9.01
N PRO A 21 -17.76 -4.67 -10.11
CA PRO A 21 -17.93 -6.03 -10.61
C PRO A 21 -17.60 -7.06 -9.52
N HIS A 22 -18.47 -8.07 -9.37
CA HIS A 22 -18.29 -9.13 -8.35
C HIS A 22 -16.88 -9.76 -8.40
N LYS A 23 -16.36 -10.00 -9.61
CA LYS A 23 -15.02 -10.56 -9.80
C LYS A 23 -13.91 -9.66 -9.24
N SER A 24 -14.05 -8.34 -9.32
CA SER A 24 -13.10 -7.40 -8.75
C SER A 24 -13.11 -7.45 -7.22
N LEU A 25 -14.30 -7.59 -6.62
CA LEU A 25 -14.43 -7.76 -5.16
C LEU A 25 -13.78 -9.06 -4.69
N GLU A 26 -14.04 -10.18 -5.37
CA GLU A 26 -13.44 -11.47 -5.05
C GLU A 26 -11.91 -11.44 -5.19
N ASN A 27 -11.39 -10.85 -6.27
CA ASN A 27 -9.94 -10.70 -6.45
C ASN A 27 -9.30 -9.85 -5.35
N ALA A 28 -9.95 -8.77 -4.93
CA ALA A 28 -9.45 -7.93 -3.84
C ALA A 28 -9.44 -8.68 -2.49
N LYS A 29 -10.49 -9.48 -2.21
CA LYS A 29 -10.50 -10.38 -1.04
C LYS A 29 -9.38 -11.41 -1.10
N LEU A 30 -9.19 -12.06 -2.25
CA LEU A 30 -8.14 -13.05 -2.47
C LEU A 30 -6.75 -12.45 -2.24
N MET A 31 -6.48 -11.26 -2.77
CA MET A 31 -5.22 -10.54 -2.54
C MET A 31 -4.97 -10.32 -1.03
N ILE A 32 -5.98 -9.89 -0.27
CA ILE A 32 -5.85 -9.69 1.19
C ILE A 32 -5.58 -11.03 1.89
N ILE A 33 -6.35 -12.07 1.58
CA ILE A 33 -6.18 -13.41 2.18
C ILE A 33 -4.80 -13.99 1.87
N ASP A 34 -4.35 -13.87 0.61
CA ASP A 34 -3.06 -14.33 0.15
C ASP A 34 -1.92 -13.62 0.89
N THR A 35 -1.99 -12.29 1.01
CA THR A 35 -0.98 -11.49 1.71
C THR A 35 -0.92 -11.83 3.21
N ILE A 36 -2.07 -12.05 3.86
CA ILE A 36 -2.12 -12.52 5.25
C ILE A 36 -1.50 -13.92 5.35
N SER A 37 -1.81 -14.82 4.41
CA SER A 37 -1.29 -16.19 4.40
C SER A 37 0.23 -16.22 4.22
N ALA A 38 0.76 -15.45 3.28
CA ALA A 38 2.20 -15.29 3.08
C ALA A 38 2.87 -14.77 4.37
N THR A 39 2.29 -13.75 4.99
CA THR A 39 2.78 -13.20 6.27
C THR A 39 2.79 -14.23 7.39
N LEU A 40 1.72 -15.03 7.53
CA LEU A 40 1.62 -16.08 8.54
C LEU A 40 2.66 -17.18 8.34
N VAL A 41 2.86 -17.64 7.10
CA VAL A 41 3.89 -18.63 6.77
C VAL A 41 5.28 -18.10 7.14
N SER A 42 5.60 -16.88 6.71
CA SER A 42 6.86 -16.22 7.00
C SER A 42 7.11 -16.04 8.50
N SER A 43 6.07 -15.68 9.27
CA SER A 43 6.18 -15.46 10.72
C SER A 43 6.64 -16.70 11.49
N ARG A 44 6.29 -17.88 10.98
CA ARG A 44 6.60 -19.19 11.59
C ARG A 44 7.94 -19.76 11.14
N SER A 45 8.60 -19.12 10.17
CA SER A 45 9.87 -19.58 9.63
C SER A 45 11.04 -19.42 10.61
N GLU A 46 12.11 -20.20 10.39
CA GLU A 46 13.38 -19.96 11.09
C GLU A 46 14.01 -18.61 10.72
N TRP A 47 13.77 -18.11 9.51
CA TRP A 47 14.29 -16.81 9.05
C TRP A 47 13.72 -15.66 9.85
N SER A 48 12.41 -15.69 10.13
CA SER A 48 11.74 -14.75 11.05
C SER A 48 12.47 -14.68 12.41
N LYS A 49 12.76 -15.84 13.00
CA LYS A 49 13.50 -15.91 14.28
C LYS A 49 14.92 -15.35 14.17
N LYS A 50 15.66 -15.73 13.13
CA LYS A 50 17.06 -15.30 12.91
C LYS A 50 17.19 -13.80 12.67
N LEU A 51 16.22 -13.20 11.99
CA LEU A 51 16.19 -11.76 11.70
C LEU A 51 15.74 -10.90 12.89
N GLY A 52 15.30 -11.52 14.00
CA GLY A 52 14.92 -10.80 15.21
C GLY A 52 13.68 -9.91 15.03
N ILE A 53 12.82 -10.22 14.06
CA ILE A 53 11.64 -9.41 13.72
C ILE A 53 10.61 -9.36 14.85
N SER A 54 10.69 -10.24 15.84
CA SER A 54 9.85 -10.22 17.04
C SER A 54 10.02 -8.95 17.89
N LYS A 55 11.06 -8.16 17.62
CA LYS A 55 11.29 -6.85 18.26
C LYS A 55 10.55 -5.71 17.57
N ILE A 56 9.97 -5.93 16.39
CA ILE A 56 9.24 -4.92 15.63
C ILE A 56 7.79 -4.95 16.07
N GLU A 57 7.36 -3.88 16.75
CA GLU A 57 5.99 -3.79 17.28
C GLU A 57 4.99 -3.19 16.27
N SER A 58 5.47 -2.37 15.35
CA SER A 58 4.62 -1.70 14.36
C SER A 58 4.15 -2.68 13.29
N VAL A 59 2.82 -2.88 13.19
CA VAL A 59 2.22 -3.68 12.11
C VAL A 59 2.55 -3.12 10.72
N LEU A 60 2.69 -1.80 10.59
CA LEU A 60 3.06 -1.13 9.34
C LEU A 60 4.50 -1.42 8.91
N GLU A 61 5.35 -1.83 9.85
CA GLU A 61 6.74 -2.17 9.59
C GLU A 61 6.94 -3.69 9.47
N LEU A 62 6.37 -4.46 10.41
CA LEU A 62 6.53 -5.91 10.50
C LEU A 62 5.78 -6.65 9.38
N PHE A 63 4.54 -6.26 9.10
CA PHE A 63 3.68 -6.98 8.17
C PHE A 63 4.26 -7.01 6.74
N PRO A 64 4.76 -5.89 6.16
CA PRO A 64 5.37 -5.92 4.83
C PRO A 64 6.68 -6.70 4.78
N ILE A 65 7.48 -6.70 5.86
CA ILE A 65 8.69 -7.54 5.92
C ILE A 65 8.33 -9.02 5.78
N LEU A 66 7.29 -9.44 6.50
CA LEU A 66 6.85 -10.83 6.52
C LEU A 66 6.18 -11.25 5.21
N SER A 67 5.35 -10.39 4.60
CA SER A 67 4.65 -10.74 3.37
C SER A 67 5.62 -11.06 2.22
N VAL A 68 6.70 -10.26 2.07
CA VAL A 68 7.68 -10.45 0.98
C VAL A 68 8.88 -11.31 1.38
N MET A 69 8.91 -11.88 2.60
CA MET A 69 10.07 -12.65 3.10
C MET A 69 10.49 -13.77 2.16
N TYR A 70 9.51 -14.48 1.61
CA TYR A 70 9.70 -15.53 0.61
C TYR A 70 9.32 -15.10 -0.80
N ASP A 71 8.96 -13.82 -0.98
CA ASP A 71 8.48 -13.27 -2.25
C ASP A 71 7.29 -14.06 -2.84
N TYR A 72 6.38 -14.47 -1.96
CA TYR A 72 5.26 -15.37 -2.28
C TYR A 72 3.90 -14.65 -2.27
N ASP A 73 3.88 -13.35 -1.98
CA ASP A 73 2.67 -12.55 -1.97
C ASP A 73 2.25 -12.09 -3.38
N SER A 74 0.96 -11.78 -3.51
CA SER A 74 0.34 -11.35 -4.76
C SER A 74 1.04 -10.18 -5.45
N THR A 75 1.34 -10.37 -6.74
CA THR A 75 1.94 -9.36 -7.61
C THR A 75 0.95 -8.79 -8.63
N LEU A 76 1.12 -7.51 -8.96
CA LEU A 76 0.43 -6.90 -10.09
C LEU A 76 0.95 -7.40 -11.45
N LEU A 77 0.09 -7.34 -12.47
CA LEU A 77 0.45 -7.59 -13.87
C LEU A 77 1.61 -6.69 -14.35
N TYR A 78 1.66 -5.44 -13.88
CA TYR A 78 2.67 -4.44 -14.27
C TYR A 78 3.79 -4.28 -13.22
N TYR A 79 4.18 -5.37 -12.56
CA TYR A 79 5.21 -5.44 -11.52
C TYR A 79 4.88 -4.69 -10.22
N GLY A 80 5.22 -5.31 -9.08
CA GLY A 80 5.09 -4.74 -7.73
C GLY A 80 4.02 -5.42 -6.88
N HIS A 81 4.13 -5.22 -5.56
CA HIS A 81 3.35 -5.90 -4.53
C HIS A 81 2.43 -4.88 -3.85
N LEU A 82 1.12 -4.95 -4.10
CA LEU A 82 0.17 -4.04 -3.45
C LEU A 82 -0.37 -4.56 -2.13
N GLY A 83 -0.46 -5.90 -2.03
CA GLY A 83 -1.17 -6.58 -0.96
C GLY A 83 -0.72 -6.11 0.41
N HIS A 84 0.60 -6.04 0.66
CA HIS A 84 1.10 -5.64 1.97
C HIS A 84 0.82 -4.20 2.34
N GLY A 85 0.77 -3.28 1.37
CA GLY A 85 0.49 -1.88 1.65
C GLY A 85 -0.97 -1.67 2.02
N ILE A 86 -1.86 -2.36 1.30
CA ILE A 86 -3.31 -2.35 1.53
C ILE A 86 -3.63 -3.06 2.85
N THR A 87 -3.17 -4.29 3.02
CA THR A 87 -3.51 -5.11 4.18
C THR A 87 -2.89 -4.56 5.47
N ALA A 88 -1.64 -4.10 5.45
CA ALA A 88 -1.03 -3.51 6.65
C ALA A 88 -1.78 -2.25 7.11
N ALA A 89 -2.17 -1.38 6.16
CA ALA A 89 -2.96 -0.18 6.44
C ALA A 89 -4.35 -0.52 7.05
N SER A 90 -5.02 -1.53 6.48
CA SER A 90 -6.30 -2.00 7.01
C SER A 90 -6.15 -2.57 8.43
N LEU A 91 -5.17 -3.47 8.66
CA LEU A 91 -4.91 -4.06 9.97
C LEU A 91 -4.50 -3.02 11.01
N PHE A 92 -3.74 -1.99 10.61
CA PHE A 92 -3.43 -0.86 11.46
C PHE A 92 -4.67 -0.08 11.87
N SER A 93 -5.67 0.07 10.99
CA SER A 93 -6.82 0.95 11.20
C SER A 93 -7.95 0.31 12.01
N ILE A 94 -8.14 -1.01 11.87
CA ILE A 94 -9.24 -1.77 12.51
C ILE A 94 -9.32 -1.55 14.04
N PRO A 95 -8.23 -1.53 14.81
CA PRO A 95 -8.32 -1.30 16.26
C PRO A 95 -8.78 0.09 16.67
N TYR A 96 -8.66 1.09 15.80
CA TYR A 96 -8.92 2.50 16.11
C TYR A 96 -10.22 3.03 15.51
N LEU A 97 -10.78 2.34 14.52
CA LEU A 97 -11.95 2.77 13.78
C LEU A 97 -13.02 1.69 13.78
N ASN A 98 -14.29 2.08 13.86
CA ASN A 98 -15.42 1.18 13.62
C ASN A 98 -15.67 1.05 12.11
N VAL A 99 -14.74 0.43 11.39
CA VAL A 99 -14.80 0.24 9.94
C VAL A 99 -15.67 -0.96 9.56
N SER A 100 -16.59 -0.78 8.62
CA SER A 100 -17.34 -1.90 8.06
C SER A 100 -16.48 -2.69 7.07
N GLY A 101 -16.86 -3.94 6.78
CA GLY A 101 -16.26 -4.70 5.69
C GLY A 101 -16.45 -4.01 4.33
N GLU A 102 -17.52 -3.23 4.18
CA GLU A 102 -17.76 -2.42 2.98
C GLU A 102 -16.71 -1.33 2.81
N ASP A 103 -16.38 -0.59 3.88
CA ASP A 103 -15.39 0.49 3.86
C ASP A 103 -13.98 -0.05 3.60
N LEU A 104 -13.65 -1.19 4.23
CA LEU A 104 -12.39 -1.89 3.97
C LEU A 104 -12.29 -2.32 2.50
N MET A 105 -13.38 -2.80 1.90
CA MET A 105 -13.34 -3.21 0.50
C MET A 105 -13.31 -2.04 -0.47
N LYS A 106 -14.02 -0.94 -0.18
CA LYS A 106 -13.95 0.30 -0.98
C LYS A 106 -12.53 0.83 -1.00
N SER A 107 -11.92 1.01 0.17
CA SER A 107 -10.56 1.51 0.29
C SER A 107 -9.53 0.59 -0.38
N ALA A 108 -9.66 -0.73 -0.22
CA ALA A 108 -8.78 -1.70 -0.89
C ALA A 108 -8.88 -1.64 -2.42
N ILE A 109 -10.10 -1.54 -2.96
CA ILE A 109 -10.30 -1.41 -4.41
C ILE A 109 -9.81 -0.07 -4.91
N ALA A 110 -10.09 1.01 -4.18
CA ALA A 110 -9.65 2.33 -4.57
C ALA A 110 -8.12 2.40 -4.67
N SER A 111 -7.46 1.88 -3.64
CA SER A 111 -6.01 1.74 -3.58
C SER A 111 -5.47 0.88 -4.70
N SER A 112 -6.10 -0.26 -4.99
CA SER A 112 -5.67 -1.19 -6.03
C SER A 112 -5.73 -0.56 -7.42
N GLU A 113 -6.85 0.09 -7.78
CA GLU A 113 -7.06 0.70 -9.08
C GLU A 113 -6.08 1.86 -9.33
N ILE A 114 -6.02 2.81 -8.39
CA ILE A 114 -5.14 3.99 -8.52
C ILE A 114 -3.68 3.55 -8.59
N SER A 115 -3.27 2.63 -7.70
CA SER A 115 -1.89 2.12 -7.71
C SER A 115 -1.57 1.34 -8.99
N ALA A 116 -2.52 0.57 -9.53
CA ALA A 116 -2.34 -0.14 -10.80
C ALA A 116 -2.18 0.83 -11.99
N ARG A 117 -2.93 1.94 -12.03
CA ARG A 117 -2.77 2.98 -13.06
C ARG A 117 -1.39 3.64 -12.98
N VAL A 118 -0.96 4.00 -11.77
CA VAL A 118 0.40 4.54 -11.56
C VAL A 118 1.46 3.52 -11.96
N ALA A 119 1.34 2.27 -11.52
CA ALA A 119 2.29 1.20 -11.86
C ALA A 119 2.39 0.97 -13.38
N SER A 120 1.25 0.98 -14.08
CA SER A 120 1.18 0.86 -15.53
C SER A 120 1.94 2.01 -16.21
N SER A 121 1.73 3.26 -15.75
CA SER A 121 2.40 4.43 -16.29
C SER A 121 3.93 4.38 -16.13
N LEU A 122 4.41 3.89 -14.98
CA LEU A 122 5.84 3.76 -14.69
C LEU A 122 6.48 2.64 -15.50
N SER A 123 5.78 1.52 -15.69
CA SER A 123 6.27 0.33 -16.38
C SER A 123 6.56 0.55 -17.87
N ILE A 124 5.84 1.47 -18.50
CA ILE A 124 6.04 1.85 -19.91
C ILE A 124 6.96 3.07 -20.08
N SER A 125 7.48 3.62 -18.98
CA SER A 125 8.27 4.85 -18.99
C SER A 125 9.78 4.61 -19.00
N LYS A 126 10.54 5.71 -19.08
CA LYS A 126 12.00 5.72 -18.97
C LYS A 126 12.51 5.35 -17.57
N THR A 127 11.64 5.23 -16.56
CA THR A 127 12.02 4.82 -15.19
C THR A 127 12.07 3.30 -15.03
N ARG A 128 12.00 2.53 -16.11
CA ARG A 128 12.19 1.07 -16.08
C ARG A 128 13.53 0.70 -15.43
N GLY A 129 13.52 -0.31 -14.57
CA GLY A 129 14.71 -0.72 -13.78
C GLY A 129 14.79 -0.11 -12.38
N GLN A 130 13.79 0.68 -12.00
CA GLN A 130 13.58 1.13 -10.63
C GLN A 130 12.56 0.23 -9.92
N SER A 131 12.72 0.04 -8.61
CA SER A 131 11.84 -0.79 -7.79
C SER A 131 10.52 -0.08 -7.55
N MET A 132 9.41 -0.81 -7.58
CA MET A 132 8.07 -0.23 -7.44
C MET A 132 7.73 0.05 -5.96
N THR A 133 8.67 0.55 -5.14
CA THR A 133 8.39 0.83 -3.72
C THR A 133 7.49 2.04 -3.52
N SER A 134 7.41 2.95 -4.50
CA SER A 134 6.49 4.08 -4.48
C SER A 134 5.02 3.67 -4.49
N ILE A 135 4.66 2.55 -5.16
CA ILE A 135 3.28 2.06 -5.13
C ILE A 135 2.92 1.42 -3.79
N HIS A 136 3.89 0.99 -2.97
CA HIS A 136 3.62 0.55 -1.60
C HIS A 136 3.23 1.74 -0.71
N SER A 137 3.94 2.86 -0.87
CA SER A 137 3.62 4.13 -0.19
C SER A 137 2.25 4.65 -0.61
N LEU A 138 2.00 4.68 -1.92
CA LEU A 138 0.73 5.09 -2.49
C LEU A 138 -0.44 4.25 -1.96
N SER A 139 -0.30 2.92 -2.00
CA SER A 139 -1.41 2.04 -1.65
C SER A 139 -1.79 2.14 -0.18
N THR A 140 -0.80 2.21 0.71
CA THR A 140 -1.00 2.49 2.14
C THR A 140 -1.64 3.85 2.38
N SER A 141 -1.14 4.90 1.72
CA SER A 141 -1.66 6.25 1.92
C SER A 141 -3.12 6.39 1.48
N ILE A 142 -3.53 5.72 0.39
CA ILE A 142 -4.91 5.73 -0.08
C ILE A 142 -5.81 5.04 0.93
N VAL A 143 -5.47 3.81 1.36
CA VAL A 143 -6.30 3.07 2.32
C VAL A 143 -6.50 3.87 3.60
N LEU A 144 -5.43 4.42 4.17
CA LEU A 144 -5.53 5.24 5.38
C LEU A 144 -6.35 6.51 5.15
N SER A 145 -6.17 7.20 4.02
CA SER A 145 -6.91 8.44 3.75
C SER A 145 -8.40 8.19 3.58
N GLU A 146 -8.77 7.08 2.93
CA GLU A 146 -10.17 6.65 2.79
C GLU A 146 -10.79 6.31 4.14
N LEU A 147 -10.12 5.46 4.94
CA LEU A 147 -10.69 5.02 6.22
C LEU A 147 -10.78 6.14 7.26
N TYR A 148 -9.85 7.10 7.24
CA TYR A 148 -9.84 8.24 8.16
C TYR A 148 -10.42 9.53 7.57
N ASN A 149 -11.05 9.45 6.38
CA ASN A 149 -11.64 10.58 5.68
C ASN A 149 -10.73 11.83 5.62
N THR A 150 -9.48 11.62 5.19
CA THR A 150 -8.44 12.65 5.07
C THR A 150 -8.30 13.10 3.61
N ASN A 151 -7.64 14.24 3.36
CA ASN A 151 -7.45 14.78 2.02
C ASN A 151 -6.67 13.81 1.09
N LEU A 152 -7.42 13.00 0.34
CA LEU A 152 -6.89 11.96 -0.54
C LEU A 152 -5.95 12.53 -1.62
N LYS A 153 -6.30 13.69 -2.20
CA LYS A 153 -5.49 14.35 -3.24
C LYS A 153 -4.07 14.61 -2.76
N ASN A 154 -3.96 15.27 -1.59
CA ASN A 154 -2.68 15.62 -1.01
C ASN A 154 -1.93 14.38 -0.52
N SER A 155 -2.64 13.38 0.01
CA SER A 155 -2.06 12.11 0.44
C SER A 155 -1.39 11.38 -0.72
N ILE A 156 -2.09 11.27 -1.85
CA ILE A 156 -1.53 10.70 -3.08
C ILE A 156 -0.30 11.51 -3.51
N GLY A 157 -0.41 12.85 -3.57
CA GLY A 157 0.69 13.72 -3.96
C GLY A 157 1.95 13.55 -3.10
N LEU A 158 1.80 13.53 -1.77
CA LEU A 158 2.90 13.30 -0.84
C LEU A 158 3.49 11.90 -0.97
N SER A 159 2.63 10.88 -1.11
CA SER A 159 3.07 9.47 -1.23
C SER A 159 3.89 9.22 -2.50
N LEU A 160 3.56 9.90 -3.61
CA LEU A 160 4.29 9.84 -4.88
C LEU A 160 5.60 10.62 -4.87
N GLY A 161 5.78 11.55 -3.92
CA GLY A 161 7.06 12.21 -3.66
C GLY A 161 8.13 11.27 -3.08
N TYR A 162 7.74 10.10 -2.56
CA TYR A 162 8.68 9.09 -2.10
C TYR A 162 9.48 8.50 -3.26
N MET A 163 10.81 8.69 -3.21
CA MET A 163 11.71 8.29 -4.29
C MET A 163 11.71 6.79 -4.57
N ILE A 164 11.74 6.50 -5.86
CA ILE A 164 11.87 5.15 -6.41
C ILE A 164 13.33 4.69 -6.21
N LYS A 165 13.55 3.53 -5.57
CA LYS A 165 14.90 2.97 -5.35
C LYS A 165 15.35 2.13 -6.56
N PRO A 166 16.64 2.09 -6.94
CA PRO A 166 17.12 1.21 -8.01
C PRO A 166 16.90 -0.28 -7.69
N THR A 167 16.45 -1.07 -8.67
CA THR A 167 16.19 -2.51 -8.47
C THR A 167 17.48 -3.33 -8.29
N LEU A 168 18.57 -2.92 -8.95
CA LEU A 168 19.82 -3.70 -9.03
C LEU A 168 20.50 -3.89 -7.66
N HIS A 169 20.40 -2.90 -6.77
CA HIS A 169 20.99 -2.95 -5.43
C HIS A 169 19.92 -3.21 -4.40
N GLY A 170 19.66 -4.50 -4.15
CA GLY A 170 18.92 -4.93 -2.96
C GLY A 170 17.74 -5.86 -3.17
N PHE A 171 17.27 -6.02 -4.42
CA PHE A 171 16.11 -6.88 -4.74
C PHE A 171 16.36 -8.37 -4.42
N VAL A 172 17.59 -8.86 -4.58
CA VAL A 172 17.96 -10.27 -4.31
C VAL A 172 18.60 -10.43 -2.92
N SER A 173 18.34 -9.51 -2.00
CA SER A 173 18.94 -9.53 -0.66
C SER A 173 17.93 -9.17 0.41
N LEU A 174 18.33 -9.27 1.68
CA LEU A 174 17.49 -8.90 2.83
C LEU A 174 17.02 -7.44 2.80
N SER A 175 17.69 -6.55 2.05
CA SER A 175 17.21 -5.17 1.88
C SER A 175 15.90 -5.06 1.11
N LYS A 176 15.47 -6.10 0.39
CA LYS A 176 14.13 -6.19 -0.21
C LYS A 176 13.05 -6.10 0.86
N LEU A 177 13.24 -6.80 1.97
CA LEU A 177 12.30 -6.81 3.10
C LEU A 177 12.14 -5.39 3.67
N TYR A 178 13.28 -4.73 3.89
CA TYR A 178 13.29 -3.35 4.37
C TYR A 178 12.67 -2.37 3.37
N SER A 179 12.83 -2.62 2.07
CA SER A 179 12.25 -1.74 1.03
C SER A 179 10.73 -1.87 0.93
N ALA A 180 10.17 -3.07 1.20
CA ALA A 180 8.73 -3.25 1.33
C ALA A 180 8.17 -2.45 2.51
N SER A 181 8.76 -2.63 3.69
CA SER A 181 8.36 -1.94 4.93
C SER A 181 8.54 -0.43 4.85
N LEU A 182 9.69 0.06 4.38
CA LEU A 182 9.93 1.50 4.24
C LEU A 182 8.91 2.16 3.30
N GLY A 183 8.50 1.47 2.23
CA GLY A 183 7.44 1.97 1.34
C GLY A 183 6.13 2.20 2.09
N VAL A 184 5.67 1.20 2.85
CA VAL A 184 4.45 1.30 3.68
C VAL A 184 4.57 2.39 4.74
N GLU A 185 5.71 2.48 5.42
CA GLU A 185 5.97 3.51 6.42
C GLU A 185 5.89 4.93 5.83
N MET A 186 6.40 5.13 4.61
CA MET A 186 6.31 6.42 3.91
C MET A 186 4.88 6.77 3.51
N GLY A 187 4.08 5.77 3.11
CA GLY A 187 2.64 5.95 2.89
C GLY A 187 1.91 6.39 4.15
N TYR A 188 2.22 5.76 5.29
CA TYR A 188 1.69 6.17 6.59
C TYR A 188 2.12 7.60 6.95
N LYS A 189 3.39 7.97 6.73
CA LYS A 189 3.89 9.34 6.99
C LYS A 189 3.17 10.38 6.12
N ALA A 190 2.95 10.09 4.83
CA ALA A 190 2.21 10.96 3.92
C ALA A 190 0.77 11.21 4.43
N PHE A 191 0.06 10.14 4.80
CA PHE A 191 -1.25 10.23 5.45
C PHE A 191 -1.19 11.04 6.76
N ARG A 192 -0.27 10.68 7.66
CA ARG A 192 -0.17 11.22 9.02
C ARG A 192 0.02 12.74 9.03
N VAL A 193 0.85 13.26 8.12
CA VAL A 193 1.09 14.71 8.00
C VAL A 193 -0.21 15.47 7.75
N LEU A 194 -1.10 14.91 6.94
CA LEU A 194 -2.37 15.53 6.57
C LEU A 194 -3.44 15.32 7.63
N HIS A 195 -3.51 14.11 8.20
CA HIS A 195 -4.49 13.76 9.21
C HIS A 195 -4.29 14.55 10.51
N PHE A 196 -3.04 14.74 10.94
CA PHE A 196 -2.71 15.45 12.19
C PHE A 196 -2.24 16.90 11.98
N GLY A 197 -2.27 17.41 10.73
CA GLY A 197 -2.06 18.83 10.44
C GLY A 197 -0.65 19.38 10.67
N ILE A 198 0.41 18.56 10.54
CA ILE A 198 1.79 18.99 10.83
C ILE A 198 2.30 20.05 9.82
N PHE A 199 1.62 20.24 8.68
CA PHE A 199 1.88 21.31 7.72
C PHE A 199 0.60 22.09 7.37
N MET A 200 -0.01 22.77 8.33
CA MET A 200 -0.80 23.97 8.00
C MET A 200 0.12 25.19 7.99
N ILE A 201 0.84 25.39 6.88
CA ILE A 201 1.23 26.75 6.51
C ILE A 201 -0.05 27.36 5.96
N GLN A 202 -0.79 28.07 6.82
CA GLN A 202 -1.79 29.04 6.38
C GLN A 202 -1.08 30.02 5.45
N ARG A 203 -1.50 30.06 4.18
CA ARG A 203 -1.24 31.19 3.29
C ARG A 203 -2.58 31.81 2.96
#